data_AF-C4PDV8-F1
#
_entry.id   AF-C4PDV8-F1
#
_cell.length_a   1.000
_cell.length_b   1.000
_cell.length_c   1.000
_cell.angle_alpha   90.00
_cell.angle_beta   90.00
_cell.angle_gamma   90.00
#
_symmetry.space_group_name_H-M   'P 1'
#
loop_
_entity.id
_entity.type
_entity.pdbx_description
1 polymer ?
#
loop_
_entity_poly.entity_id
_entity_poly.type
_entity_poly.pdbx_seq_one_letter_code
_entity_poly.pdbx_strand_id
1 'polypeptide(L)'
;YDWDVGNEAIADGANEWVPDDPRHLRSSRGGAPNLFLEHAGDDYVEYAFLCARNTVDRLGADIKLFYNDYNLFMAEKRAAALELVDSMQRYATDEAGAPRSLIDGLGFQSH
;
A
#
# COMPACT_ATOMS: atom_id res chain seq x y z
N TYR A 1 13.97 -10.50 8.48
CA TYR A 1 12.60 -11.08 8.45
C TYR A 1 11.71 -10.05 7.76
N ASP A 2 10.68 -10.43 7.03
CA ASP A 2 9.81 -9.53 6.28
C ASP A 2 8.45 -9.32 6.96
N TRP A 3 7.78 -8.23 6.64
CA TRP A 3 6.44 -7.93 7.13
C TRP A 3 5.55 -7.39 6.00
N ASP A 4 4.43 -8.07 5.77
CA ASP A 4 3.31 -7.57 4.99
C ASP A 4 2.59 -6.47 5.78
N VAL A 5 2.99 -5.21 5.55
CA VAL A 5 2.42 -4.06 6.25
C VAL A 5 0.99 -3.79 5.78
N GLY A 6 0.75 -3.93 4.48
CA GLY A 6 -0.57 -3.89 3.87
C GLY A 6 -0.84 -5.18 3.12
N ASN A 7 -2.06 -5.71 3.25
CA ASN A 7 -2.51 -6.90 2.54
C ASN A 7 -3.80 -6.60 1.77
N GLU A 8 -3.84 -6.96 0.49
CA GLU A 8 -5.03 -6.97 -0.36
C GLU A 8 -5.80 -5.63 -0.41
N ALA A 9 -5.10 -4.50 -0.29
CA ALA A 9 -5.75 -3.19 -0.27
C ALA A 9 -6.37 -2.79 -1.62
N ILE A 10 -5.89 -3.35 -2.74
CA ILE A 10 -6.38 -3.01 -4.08
C ILE A 10 -7.65 -3.82 -4.36
N ALA A 11 -8.70 -3.14 -4.82
CA ALA A 11 -9.96 -3.77 -5.15
C ALA A 11 -9.89 -4.66 -6.42
N ASP A 12 -10.79 -5.63 -6.53
CA ASP A 12 -10.80 -6.58 -7.65
C ASP A 12 -11.73 -6.14 -8.79
N GLY A 13 -12.71 -5.26 -8.53
CA GLY A 13 -13.70 -4.83 -9.52
C GLY A 13 -14.07 -3.35 -9.41
N ALA A 14 -14.39 -2.72 -10.55
CA ALA A 14 -14.52 -1.26 -10.69
C ALA A 14 -15.60 -0.59 -9.82
N ASN A 15 -16.47 -1.37 -9.20
CA ASN A 15 -17.46 -0.91 -8.24
C ASN A 15 -16.95 -0.89 -6.79
N GLU A 16 -15.71 -1.32 -6.54
CA GLU A 16 -15.11 -1.45 -5.22
C GLU A 16 -14.00 -0.42 -4.94
N TRP A 17 -13.76 0.55 -5.84
CA TRP A 17 -12.82 1.66 -5.62
C TRP A 17 -13.41 3.01 -6.06
N VAL A 18 -12.76 4.11 -5.67
CA VAL A 18 -13.14 5.46 -6.12
C VAL A 18 -12.55 5.70 -7.52
N PRO A 19 -13.34 6.04 -8.55
CA PRO A 19 -12.87 6.09 -9.94
C PRO A 19 -11.64 6.96 -10.23
N ASP A 20 -11.43 8.02 -9.44
CA ASP A 20 -10.33 8.96 -9.61
C ASP A 20 -9.05 8.57 -8.84
N ASP A 21 -9.07 7.48 -8.06
CA ASP A 21 -7.89 6.98 -7.36
C ASP A 21 -7.14 5.94 -8.21
N PRO A 22 -5.98 6.28 -8.81
CA PRO A 22 -5.25 5.37 -9.70
C PRO A 22 -4.69 4.14 -9.00
N ARG A 23 -4.61 4.16 -7.66
CA ARG A 23 -4.20 3.01 -6.84
C ARG A 23 -5.32 1.98 -6.68
N HIS A 24 -6.54 2.32 -7.11
CA HIS A 24 -7.75 1.50 -6.96
C HIS A 24 -7.91 0.95 -5.54
N LEU A 25 -7.63 1.78 -4.51
CA LEU A 25 -7.78 1.35 -3.13
C LEU A 25 -9.25 0.99 -2.86
N ARG A 26 -9.43 -0.13 -2.18
CA ARG A 26 -10.75 -0.67 -1.92
C ARG A 26 -11.57 0.30 -1.05
N SER A 27 -12.70 0.76 -1.56
CA SER A 27 -13.67 1.56 -0.83
C SER A 27 -14.74 0.70 -0.14
N SER A 28 -15.06 -0.46 -0.71
CA SER A 28 -16.03 -1.42 -0.17
C SER A 28 -15.79 -2.83 -0.69
N ARG A 29 -16.33 -3.84 0.00
CA ARG A 29 -16.40 -5.23 -0.47
C ARG A 29 -17.54 -5.98 0.21
N GLY A 30 -18.25 -6.80 -0.56
CA GLY A 30 -19.37 -7.59 -0.01
C GLY A 30 -20.49 -6.75 0.61
N GLY A 31 -20.65 -5.50 0.17
CA GLY A 31 -21.64 -4.56 0.71
C GLY A 31 -21.23 -3.85 2.02
N ALA A 32 -20.00 -4.05 2.50
CA ALA A 32 -19.45 -3.35 3.67
C ALA A 32 -18.38 -2.32 3.27
N PRO A 33 -18.27 -1.17 3.95
CA PRO A 33 -17.23 -0.18 3.71
C PRO A 33 -15.85 -0.70 4.16
N ASN A 34 -14.79 -0.17 3.54
CA ASN A 34 -13.43 -0.34 4.06
C ASN A 34 -13.21 0.60 5.25
N LEU A 35 -13.13 0.04 6.46
CA LEU A 35 -12.96 0.82 7.69
C LEU A 35 -11.61 1.54 7.80
N PHE A 36 -10.57 1.05 7.11
CA PHE A 36 -9.29 1.76 7.08
C PHE A 36 -9.43 3.06 6.29
N LEU A 37 -10.06 3.00 5.11
CA LEU A 37 -10.35 4.18 4.31
C LEU A 37 -11.29 5.15 5.07
N GLU A 38 -12.33 4.63 5.71
CA GLU A 38 -13.33 5.44 6.42
C GLU A 38 -12.73 6.25 7.58
N HIS A 39 -11.76 5.68 8.32
CA HIS A 39 -11.25 6.28 9.55
C HIS A 39 -9.85 6.88 9.44
N ALA A 40 -9.01 6.37 8.53
CA ALA A 40 -7.63 6.83 8.37
C ALA A 40 -7.43 7.69 7.12
N GLY A 41 -8.38 7.73 6.18
CA GLY A 41 -8.27 8.50 4.94
C GLY A 41 -7.78 7.67 3.75
N ASP A 42 -7.66 8.32 2.60
CA ASP A 42 -7.31 7.71 1.31
C ASP A 42 -5.81 7.44 1.13
N ASP A 43 -4.98 7.82 2.10
CA ASP A 43 -3.56 7.54 2.19
C ASP A 43 -3.22 6.52 3.29
N TYR A 44 -4.22 5.78 3.80
CA TYR A 44 -4.05 4.88 4.94
C TYR A 44 -2.95 3.82 4.73
N VAL A 45 -2.72 3.38 3.49
CA VAL A 45 -1.69 2.39 3.17
C VAL A 45 -0.31 3.05 3.28
N GLU A 46 -0.11 4.20 2.64
CA GLU A 46 1.13 4.95 2.70
C GLU A 46 1.45 5.36 4.15
N TYR A 47 0.44 5.81 4.90
CA TYR A 47 0.59 6.17 6.31
C TYR A 47 1.00 4.97 7.17
N ALA A 48 0.44 3.77 6.93
CA ALA A 48 0.85 2.56 7.63
C ALA A 48 2.33 2.22 7.35
N PHE A 49 2.77 2.36 6.09
CA PHE A 49 4.17 2.17 5.70
C PHE A 49 5.09 3.23 6.31
N LEU A 50 4.65 4.48 6.43
CA LEU A 50 5.41 5.53 7.12
C LEU A 50 5.62 5.17 8.60
N CYS A 51 4.56 4.76 9.30
CA CYS A 51 4.63 4.31 10.69
C CYS A 51 5.56 3.10 10.86
N ALA A 52 5.46 2.11 9.97
CA ALA A 52 6.30 0.93 9.97
C ALA A 52 7.77 1.28 9.74
N ARG A 53 8.07 2.07 8.70
CA ARG A 53 9.43 2.51 8.37
C ARG A 53 10.06 3.31 9.50
N ASN A 54 9.33 4.27 10.07
CA ASN A 54 9.80 5.03 11.23
C ASN A 54 10.13 4.13 12.43
N THR A 55 9.38 3.05 12.61
CA THR A 55 9.65 2.08 13.69
C THR A 55 10.87 1.23 13.40
N VAL A 56 10.99 0.69 12.18
CA VAL A 56 12.16 -0.09 11.74
C VAL A 56 13.44 0.72 11.91
N ASP A 57 13.44 1.96 11.43
CA ASP A 57 14.62 2.83 11.47
C ASP A 57 14.98 3.21 12.91
N ARG A 58 13.98 3.55 13.74
CA ARG A 58 14.19 3.87 15.16
C ARG A 58 14.76 2.70 15.96
N LEU A 59 14.39 1.48 15.61
CA LEU A 59 14.87 0.27 16.29
C LEU A 59 16.17 -0.27 15.69
N GLY A 60 16.58 0.22 14.51
CA GLY A 60 17.68 -0.39 13.74
C GLY A 60 17.39 -1.85 13.38
N ALA A 61 16.12 -2.19 13.19
CA ALA A 61 15.70 -3.57 12.96
C ALA A 61 16.00 -4.01 11.51
N ASP A 62 16.44 -5.26 11.32
CA ASP A 62 16.58 -5.87 9.99
C ASP A 62 15.25 -6.49 9.54
N ILE A 63 14.29 -5.59 9.27
CA ILE A 63 12.95 -5.94 8.79
C ILE A 63 12.70 -5.29 7.44
N LYS A 64 12.24 -6.09 6.47
CA LYS A 64 11.83 -5.63 5.15
C LYS A 64 10.31 -5.44 5.09
N LEU A 65 9.86 -4.32 4.54
CA LEU A 65 8.45 -3.94 4.50
C LEU A 65 7.87 -4.23 3.11
N PHE A 66 6.86 -5.08 3.06
CA PHE A 66 6.23 -5.55 1.84
C PHE A 66 4.76 -5.14 1.79
N TYR A 67 4.28 -4.86 0.58
CA TYR A 67 2.85 -4.86 0.26
C TYR A 67 2.52 -6.18 -0.44
N ASN A 68 1.51 -6.90 0.04
CA ASN A 68 1.17 -8.23 -0.45
C ASN A 68 -0.25 -8.27 -1.01
N ASP A 69 -0.44 -8.91 -2.18
CA ASP A 69 -1.76 -9.06 -2.79
C ASP A 69 -1.81 -10.28 -3.74
N TYR A 70 -3.03 -10.76 -4.01
CA TYR A 70 -3.33 -11.74 -5.04
C TYR A 70 -3.75 -11.08 -6.35
N ASN A 71 -3.82 -11.86 -7.44
CA ASN A 71 -4.21 -11.40 -8.78
C ASN A 71 -3.31 -10.29 -9.38
N LEU A 72 -2.12 -10.04 -8.85
CA LEU A 72 -1.18 -9.05 -9.43
C LEU A 72 -0.67 -9.41 -10.84
N PHE A 73 -0.99 -10.60 -11.36
CA PHE A 73 -0.78 -10.95 -12.77
C PHE A 73 -1.82 -10.31 -13.70
N MET A 74 -2.99 -9.91 -13.18
CA MET A 74 -4.02 -9.19 -13.94
C MET A 74 -3.56 -7.76 -14.23
N ALA A 75 -3.73 -7.30 -15.47
CA ALA A 75 -3.12 -6.05 -15.94
C ALA A 75 -3.58 -4.81 -15.17
N GLU A 76 -4.88 -4.70 -14.88
CA GLU A 76 -5.48 -3.59 -14.15
C GLU A 76 -4.98 -3.54 -12.71
N LYS A 77 -5.06 -4.67 -11.99
CA LYS A 77 -4.60 -4.76 -10.60
C LYS A 77 -3.09 -4.53 -10.49
N ARG A 78 -2.30 -5.00 -11.48
CA ARG A 78 -0.87 -4.70 -11.56
C ARG A 78 -0.59 -3.21 -11.74
N ALA A 79 -1.34 -2.52 -12.60
CA ALA A 79 -1.17 -1.08 -12.81
C ALA A 79 -1.45 -0.32 -11.50
N ALA A 80 -2.55 -0.65 -10.83
CA ALA A 80 -2.87 -0.09 -9.51
C ALA A 80 -1.78 -0.35 -8.46
N ALA A 81 -1.19 -1.55 -8.43
CA ALA A 81 -0.08 -1.86 -7.54
C ALA A 81 1.19 -1.04 -7.83
N LEU A 82 1.47 -0.75 -9.10
CA LEU A 82 2.59 0.14 -9.47
C LEU A 82 2.34 1.58 -9.00
N GLU A 83 1.12 2.09 -9.17
CA GLU A 83 0.73 3.42 -8.67
C GLU A 83 0.84 3.52 -7.15
N LEU A 84 0.45 2.46 -6.43
CA LEU A 84 0.56 2.39 -4.97
C LEU A 84 2.02 2.29 -4.48
N VAL A 85 2.89 1.58 -5.22
CA VAL A 85 4.33 1.58 -4.92
C VAL A 85 4.93 2.95 -5.15
N ASP A 86 4.58 3.61 -6.25
CA ASP A 86 5.10 4.93 -6.58
C ASP A 86 4.61 6.00 -5.59
N SER A 87 3.36 5.91 -5.13
CA SER A 87 2.87 6.78 -4.05
C SER A 87 3.65 6.57 -2.76
N MET A 88 3.91 5.33 -2.34
CA MET A 88 4.75 5.01 -1.16
C MET A 88 6.20 5.49 -1.30
N GLN A 89 6.74 5.56 -2.52
CA GLN A 89 8.08 6.10 -2.77
C GLN A 89 8.13 7.63 -2.68
N ARG A 90 6.98 8.31 -2.88
CA ARG A 90 6.87 9.77 -2.91
C ARG A 90 6.20 10.38 -1.67
N TYR A 91 5.59 9.55 -0.81
CA TYR A 91 4.76 10.01 0.31
C TYR A 91 5.51 10.78 1.40
N ALA A 92 6.77 10.42 1.66
CA ALA A 92 7.60 11.06 2.68
C ALA A 92 8.93 11.53 2.10
N THR A 93 9.54 12.53 2.74
CA THR A 93 10.88 12.99 2.42
C THR A 93 11.86 12.72 3.55
N ASP A 94 13.14 12.63 3.23
CA ASP A 94 14.22 12.64 4.21
C ASP A 94 14.54 14.07 4.70
N GLU A 95 15.55 14.20 5.57
CA GLU A 95 15.99 15.49 6.12
C GLU A 95 16.51 16.46 5.05
N ALA A 96 16.96 15.95 3.90
CA ALA A 96 17.42 16.74 2.76
C ALA A 96 16.26 17.13 1.81
N GLY A 97 15.03 16.69 2.11
CA GLY A 97 13.85 16.92 1.28
C GLY A 97 13.76 16.00 0.06
N ALA A 98 14.59 14.96 -0.03
CA ALA A 98 14.51 13.98 -1.11
C ALA A 98 13.44 12.91 -0.79
N PRO A 99 12.78 12.31 -1.79
CA PRO A 99 11.82 11.23 -1.56
C PRO A 99 12.43 10.07 -0.78
N ARG A 100 11.75 9.65 0.28
CA ARG A 100 12.15 8.54 1.14
C ARG A 100 11.26 7.34 0.83
N SER A 101 11.85 6.30 0.24
CA SER A 101 11.15 5.04 -0.01
C SER A 101 10.67 4.41 1.29
N LEU A 102 9.38 4.11 1.38
CA LEU A 102 8.79 3.46 2.55
C LEU A 102 8.71 1.93 2.41
N ILE A 103 8.75 1.42 1.19
CA ILE A 103 8.56 0.01 0.84
C ILE A 103 9.88 -0.64 0.37
N ASP A 104 10.07 -1.92 0.72
CA ASP A 104 11.23 -2.73 0.27
C ASP A 104 10.86 -3.71 -0.86
N GLY A 105 9.59 -4.12 -0.99
CA GLY A 105 9.20 -5.05 -2.04
C GLY A 105 7.70 -5.32 -2.16
N LEU A 106 7.33 -6.09 -3.17
CA LEU A 106 5.97 -6.56 -3.44
C LEU A 106 5.88 -8.07 -3.23
N GLY A 107 4.89 -8.50 -2.45
CA GLY A 107 4.49 -9.89 -2.26
C GLY A 107 3.46 -10.31 -3.31
N PHE A 108 3.76 -11.39 -4.02
CA PHE A 108 2.86 -12.01 -4.99
C PHE A 108 2.32 -13.30 -4.40
N GLN A 109 1.06 -13.31 -3.95
CA GLN A 109 0.48 -14.47 -3.25
C GLN A 109 0.40 -15.73 -4.13
N SER A 110 0.26 -15.57 -5.47
CA SER A 110 0.32 -16.66 -6.46
C SER A 110 -0.62 -17.85 -6.19
N HIS A 111 -1.83 -17.56 -5.73
CA HIS A 111 -2.96 -18.50 -5.70
C HIS A 111 -3.43 -18.91 -7.09
#